data_AF-A0A0B5BG74-F1
#
_entry.id   AF-A0A0B5BG74-F1
#
_cell.length_a   1.000
_cell.length_b   1.000
_cell.length_c   1.000
_cell.angle_alpha   90.00
_cell.angle_beta   90.00
_cell.angle_gamma   90.00
#
_symmetry.space_group_name_H-M   'P 1'
#
loop_
_entity.id
_entity.type
_entity.pdbx_description
1 polymer ?
#
loop_
_entity_poly.entity_id
_entity_poly.type
_entity_poly.pdbx_seq_one_letter_code
_entity_poly.pdbx_strand_id
1 'polypeptide(L)'
;MRCTTVLSMFLLTLMLLSLGGCGGSGSITAASSPFVSGGSSTTTVGSTPITAQNPEVSMVLTTDLTKPSDLTKLPQIDANIGTVLLSAKLLNVGGGDIIDQVTGFHIGTGQPIPNAAVTFSVLAGPGIIGSTTPVSDKNGASDAIFTAGNVLYTTNVIIEATATVSGNIYRAYTSFQIVRGTGVISIGENGLLPPMSKEEDPNLAIAERFLQLVPFKLTDSNGNPRVGVPVTLSLYSQSNDSAVVIDYLKSPVTEPNQQTVTTDSAGMGVFNVSVTMPLPAPGITKIDSIVYKAVTNDANPIVAYVGGMYSLTAKLPTLVITPASALFGTATDITFTISGGVAPYSVTSNTTSRVTVTLQPDGVTAVARLVDTSQWAGSVIISAKDSAGQTVSATVLR
;
A
#
# COMPACT_ATOMS: atom_id res chain seq x y z
N MET A 1 -16.75 -48.56 -33.84
CA MET A 1 -17.58 -47.79 -34.79
C MET A 1 -17.02 -46.38 -34.86
N ARG A 2 -16.89 -45.78 -36.07
CA ARG A 2 -16.71 -44.34 -36.43
C ARG A 2 -15.70 -43.52 -35.57
N CYS A 3 -14.54 -43.05 -36.05
CA CYS A 3 -14.25 -42.14 -37.20
C CYS A 3 -14.98 -40.78 -37.02
N THR A 4 -14.39 -39.58 -37.07
CA THR A 4 -13.23 -38.97 -37.80
C THR A 4 -12.45 -37.98 -36.90
N THR A 5 -11.16 -37.66 -37.02
CA THR A 5 -10.31 -37.07 -38.10
C THR A 5 -10.56 -35.59 -38.46
N VAL A 6 -9.75 -34.67 -37.91
CA VAL A 6 -9.20 -33.39 -38.45
C VAL A 6 -7.95 -33.09 -37.61
N LEU A 7 -6.71 -32.77 -38.04
CA LEU A 7 -6.04 -32.54 -39.35
C LEU A 7 -6.10 -31.13 -39.99
N SER A 8 -5.16 -30.24 -39.60
CA SER A 8 -4.42 -29.40 -40.58
C SER A 8 -3.06 -28.93 -40.04
N MET A 9 -1.99 -29.23 -40.78
CA MET A 9 -0.72 -28.48 -40.72
C MET A 9 -0.86 -27.15 -41.49
N PHE A 10 0.04 -26.20 -41.26
CA PHE A 10 0.94 -25.57 -42.26
C PHE A 10 1.76 -24.50 -41.51
N LEU A 11 3.07 -24.71 -41.33
CA LEU A 11 4.13 -24.27 -42.25
C LEU A 11 4.51 -22.78 -42.05
N LEU A 12 5.56 -22.53 -41.27
CA LEU A 12 6.33 -21.30 -41.39
C LEU A 12 7.82 -21.58 -41.13
N THR A 13 8.62 -21.50 -42.18
CA THR A 13 10.08 -21.61 -42.15
C THR A 13 10.63 -20.65 -43.19
N LEU A 14 11.74 -19.99 -42.86
CA LEU A 14 12.57 -19.19 -43.77
C LEU A 14 11.94 -17.89 -44.33
N MET A 15 12.44 -16.73 -43.88
CA MET A 15 13.48 -16.06 -44.68
C MET A 15 14.24 -14.97 -43.90
N LEU A 16 15.56 -14.95 -44.13
CA LEU A 16 16.42 -13.80 -43.89
C LEU A 16 16.27 -12.82 -45.05
N LEU A 17 16.32 -11.52 -44.78
CA LEU A 17 16.70 -10.53 -45.79
C LEU A 17 17.41 -9.33 -45.14
N SER A 18 18.70 -9.24 -45.41
CA SER A 18 19.52 -8.06 -45.19
C SER A 18 19.29 -7.06 -46.33
N LEU A 19 19.20 -5.77 -45.99
CA LEU A 19 19.53 -4.70 -46.92
C LEU A 19 20.55 -3.77 -46.26
N GLY A 20 21.72 -3.66 -46.87
CA GLY A 20 22.59 -2.50 -46.69
C GLY A 20 22.15 -1.38 -47.64
N GLY A 21 22.27 -0.13 -47.21
CA GLY A 21 21.97 1.06 -48.01
C GLY A 21 22.97 2.15 -47.72
N CYS A 22 23.80 2.49 -48.71
CA CYS A 22 24.86 3.50 -48.62
C CYS A 22 24.33 4.89 -49.05
N GLY A 23 24.88 5.96 -48.47
CA GLY A 23 25.03 7.24 -49.15
C GLY A 23 24.39 8.46 -48.46
N GLY A 24 25.09 9.60 -48.50
CA GLY A 24 24.48 10.91 -48.24
C GLY A 24 25.28 11.91 -47.39
N SER A 25 26.51 12.24 -47.77
CA SER A 25 27.21 13.39 -47.16
C SER A 25 26.53 14.71 -47.56
N GLY A 26 25.87 15.38 -46.62
CA GLY A 26 25.23 16.68 -46.82
C GLY A 26 25.85 17.76 -45.93
N SER A 27 26.68 18.63 -46.51
CA SER A 27 27.17 19.83 -45.83
C SER A 27 26.05 20.85 -45.71
N ILE A 28 25.72 21.28 -44.49
CA ILE A 28 24.86 22.43 -44.25
C ILE A 28 25.51 23.36 -43.22
N THR A 29 25.53 24.64 -43.56
CA THR A 29 26.20 25.73 -42.86
C THR A 29 25.78 25.84 -41.39
N ALA A 30 26.75 26.03 -40.49
CA ALA A 30 26.47 26.33 -39.09
C ALA A 30 25.77 27.70 -38.97
N ALA A 31 24.49 27.70 -38.61
CA ALA A 31 23.81 28.91 -38.14
C ALA A 31 24.24 29.19 -36.69
N SER A 32 24.69 30.42 -36.43
CA SER A 32 25.15 30.87 -35.12
C SER A 32 24.03 30.86 -34.07
N SER A 33 24.26 30.17 -32.95
CA SER A 33 23.41 30.22 -31.76
C SER A 33 23.35 31.65 -31.18
N PRO A 34 22.17 32.22 -30.88
CA PRO A 34 22.03 33.55 -30.29
C PRO A 34 22.10 33.56 -28.74
N PHE A 35 22.40 32.44 -28.09
CA PHE A 35 22.42 32.35 -26.62
C PHE A 35 23.72 32.92 -26.03
N VAL A 36 23.72 34.22 -25.70
CA VAL A 36 24.71 34.83 -24.81
C VAL A 36 24.23 34.74 -23.36
N SER A 37 25.07 34.21 -22.48
CA SER A 37 24.77 33.97 -21.07
C SER A 37 24.98 35.20 -20.18
N GLY A 38 24.03 35.47 -19.29
CA GLY A 38 24.20 36.32 -18.10
C GLY A 38 23.63 35.60 -16.88
N GLY A 39 24.46 35.31 -15.87
CA GLY A 39 24.08 34.47 -14.73
C GLY A 39 23.60 35.26 -13.51
N SER A 40 22.59 34.73 -12.83
CA SER A 40 22.33 34.96 -11.39
C SER A 40 21.49 33.81 -10.85
N SER A 41 21.94 33.16 -9.77
CA SER A 41 21.27 31.98 -9.22
C SER A 41 20.12 32.37 -8.29
N THR A 42 18.89 32.22 -8.77
CA THR A 42 17.69 32.10 -7.94
C THR A 42 16.89 30.88 -8.37
N THR A 43 16.27 30.19 -7.42
CA THR A 43 15.53 28.93 -7.64
C THR A 43 14.45 29.12 -8.70
N THR A 44 14.71 28.59 -9.89
CA THR A 44 13.96 28.94 -11.10
C THR A 44 12.72 28.07 -11.27
N VAL A 45 11.57 28.58 -10.83
CA VAL A 45 10.26 28.07 -11.29
C VAL A 45 10.17 28.40 -12.78
N GLY A 46 10.07 27.40 -13.65
CA GLY A 46 10.34 27.60 -15.07
C GLY A 46 9.81 26.53 -16.02
N SER A 47 8.65 26.84 -16.61
CA SER A 47 8.40 26.57 -18.03
C SER A 47 9.44 27.31 -18.89
N THR A 48 9.66 26.90 -20.13
CA THR A 48 10.33 27.74 -21.14
C THR A 48 9.34 28.80 -21.62
N PRO A 49 9.45 30.08 -21.23
CA PRO A 49 8.46 31.08 -21.61
C PRO A 49 8.72 31.51 -23.04
N ILE A 50 7.71 31.42 -23.90
CA ILE A 50 7.74 32.10 -25.19
C ILE A 50 7.11 33.49 -24.98
N THR A 51 7.97 34.49 -24.79
CA THR A 51 7.58 35.91 -24.70
C THR A 51 7.31 36.45 -26.10
N ALA A 52 6.08 36.92 -26.38
CA ALA A 52 5.87 37.82 -27.51
C ALA A 52 6.47 39.20 -27.19
N GLN A 53 7.72 39.45 -27.59
CA GLN A 53 8.34 40.76 -27.46
C GLN A 53 7.84 41.72 -28.55
N ASN A 54 6.89 42.57 -28.19
CA ASN A 54 7.01 43.98 -28.57
C ASN A 54 8.16 44.57 -27.70
N PRO A 55 9.00 45.49 -28.18
CA PRO A 55 9.93 46.23 -27.31
C PRO A 55 9.29 46.90 -26.08
N GLU A 56 7.97 47.13 -26.06
CA GLU A 56 7.29 47.86 -24.97
C GLU A 56 6.87 47.02 -23.77
N VAL A 57 6.31 45.81 -23.97
CA VAL A 57 5.77 44.98 -22.87
C VAL A 57 6.30 43.57 -22.95
N SER A 58 6.74 43.06 -21.80
CA SER A 58 7.05 41.64 -21.61
C SER A 58 5.89 40.96 -20.90
N MET A 59 5.39 39.88 -21.52
CA MET A 59 4.42 38.98 -20.92
C MET A 59 5.05 37.60 -20.73
N VAL A 60 4.99 37.07 -19.52
CA VAL A 60 5.58 35.77 -19.16
C VAL A 60 4.49 34.90 -18.54
N LEU A 61 4.36 33.64 -18.96
CA LEU A 61 3.40 32.67 -18.44
C LEU A 61 4.14 31.51 -17.77
N THR A 62 3.92 31.34 -16.46
CA THR A 62 4.53 30.28 -15.63
C THR A 62 3.46 29.37 -15.01
N THR A 63 3.92 28.22 -14.51
CA THR A 63 3.14 27.26 -13.74
C THR A 63 3.77 27.02 -12.37
N ASP A 64 2.99 26.60 -11.38
CA ASP A 64 3.48 26.07 -10.09
C ASP A 64 4.19 24.71 -10.18
N LEU A 65 4.09 24.02 -11.32
CA LEU A 65 4.71 22.72 -11.54
C LEU A 65 6.23 22.72 -11.41
N THR A 66 6.75 21.77 -10.65
CA THR A 66 8.18 21.53 -10.51
C THR A 66 8.77 21.04 -11.84
N LYS A 67 9.90 21.62 -12.25
CA LYS A 67 10.62 21.22 -13.46
C LYS A 67 11.21 19.81 -13.28
N PRO A 68 11.06 18.88 -14.25
CA PRO A 68 11.73 17.59 -14.19
C PRO A 68 13.25 17.75 -14.15
N SER A 69 13.94 16.83 -13.44
CA SER A 69 15.41 16.73 -13.47
C SER A 69 15.93 16.33 -14.86
N ASP A 70 15.15 15.53 -15.57
CA ASP A 70 15.34 15.19 -16.98
C ASP A 70 14.72 16.26 -17.88
N LEU A 71 15.54 17.17 -18.39
CA LEU A 71 15.11 18.29 -19.24
C LEU A 71 14.55 17.89 -20.61
N THR A 72 14.57 16.59 -20.96
CA THR A 72 13.87 16.09 -22.16
C THR A 72 12.36 15.92 -21.94
N LYS A 73 11.90 16.01 -20.68
CA LYS A 73 10.49 15.89 -20.29
C LYS A 73 9.89 17.24 -19.95
N LEU A 74 8.63 17.42 -20.32
CA LEU A 74 7.80 18.52 -19.84
C LEU A 74 7.40 18.29 -18.37
N PRO A 75 7.07 19.33 -17.59
CA PRO A 75 6.40 19.19 -16.30
C PRO A 75 5.11 18.35 -16.44
N GLN A 76 4.73 17.61 -15.41
CA GLN A 76 3.67 16.58 -15.50
C GLN A 76 2.65 16.70 -14.37
N ILE A 77 1.38 16.37 -14.67
CA ILE A 77 0.28 16.25 -13.70
C ILE A 77 -0.53 14.96 -13.92
N ASP A 78 -1.17 14.44 -12.87
CA ASP A 78 -2.08 13.29 -12.95
C ASP A 78 -3.44 13.71 -13.55
N ALA A 79 -3.92 12.95 -14.53
CA ALA A 79 -5.20 13.15 -15.21
C ALA A 79 -6.45 13.25 -14.31
N ASN A 80 -6.42 12.67 -13.12
CA ASN A 80 -7.60 12.49 -12.26
C ASN A 80 -7.70 13.55 -11.16
N ILE A 81 -6.59 14.21 -10.79
CA ILE A 81 -6.51 15.15 -9.66
C ILE A 81 -5.65 16.40 -9.95
N GLY A 82 -5.06 16.52 -11.15
CA GLY A 82 -4.15 17.59 -11.51
C GLY A 82 -4.84 18.94 -11.70
N THR A 83 -4.67 19.83 -10.73
CA THR A 83 -4.81 21.28 -10.94
C THR A 83 -3.44 21.92 -11.15
N VAL A 84 -3.38 22.99 -11.94
CA VAL A 84 -2.17 23.81 -12.16
C VAL A 84 -2.51 25.26 -11.90
N LEU A 85 -1.71 25.94 -11.07
CA LEU A 85 -1.75 27.39 -10.99
C LEU A 85 -1.01 27.98 -12.19
N LEU A 86 -1.74 28.71 -13.02
CA LEU A 86 -1.23 29.48 -14.14
C LEU A 86 -1.03 30.92 -13.68
N SER A 87 0.18 31.46 -13.81
CA SER A 87 0.48 32.86 -13.48
C SER A 87 1.04 33.59 -14.71
N ALA A 88 0.31 34.59 -15.17
CA ALA A 88 0.76 35.48 -16.23
C ALA A 88 1.25 36.81 -15.63
N LYS A 89 2.49 37.20 -15.93
CA LYS A 89 3.08 38.44 -15.45
C LYS A 89 3.35 39.42 -16.58
N LEU A 90 2.90 40.66 -16.42
CA LEU A 90 3.12 41.79 -17.33
C LEU A 90 4.09 42.81 -16.72
N LEU A 91 5.08 43.21 -17.51
CA LEU A 91 6.07 44.25 -17.17
C LEU A 91 6.17 45.24 -18.33
N ASN A 92 6.16 46.55 -18.05
CA ASN A 92 6.67 47.53 -19.01
C ASN A 92 8.18 47.31 -19.12
N VAL A 93 8.68 47.05 -20.32
CA VAL A 93 10.12 46.82 -20.58
C VAL A 93 10.71 47.81 -21.59
N GLY A 94 9.87 48.59 -22.27
CA GLY A 94 10.32 49.64 -23.18
C GLY A 94 10.23 51.03 -22.56
N GLY A 95 10.66 52.03 -23.33
CA GLY A 95 10.41 53.45 -23.03
C GLY A 95 9.02 53.94 -23.46
N GLY A 96 8.11 53.03 -23.80
CA GLY A 96 6.75 53.33 -24.23
C GLY A 96 5.90 53.84 -23.06
N ASP A 97 5.04 54.81 -23.34
CA ASP A 97 4.18 55.42 -22.33
C ASP A 97 2.91 54.59 -22.09
N ILE A 98 2.94 53.77 -21.04
CA ILE A 98 1.84 52.89 -20.68
C ILE A 98 1.08 53.51 -19.52
N ILE A 99 -0.23 53.69 -19.69
CA ILE A 99 -1.13 54.26 -18.67
C ILE A 99 -1.92 53.13 -18.02
N ASP A 100 -1.95 53.11 -16.68
CA ASP A 100 -2.85 52.25 -15.90
C ASP A 100 -4.31 52.64 -16.19
N GLN A 101 -5.10 51.68 -16.71
CA GLN A 101 -6.49 51.91 -17.12
C GLN A 101 -7.44 52.31 -15.98
N VAL A 102 -7.08 52.02 -14.73
CA VAL A 102 -7.91 52.34 -13.54
C VAL A 102 -7.46 53.63 -12.87
N THR A 103 -6.15 53.85 -12.73
CA THR A 103 -5.63 55.02 -11.98
C THR A 103 -5.24 56.20 -12.86
N GLY A 104 -5.05 56.01 -14.16
CA GLY A 104 -4.58 57.04 -15.09
C GLY A 104 -3.10 57.42 -14.92
N PHE A 105 -2.34 56.70 -14.07
CA PHE A 105 -0.92 56.97 -13.87
C PHE A 105 -0.04 56.30 -14.93
N HIS A 106 1.08 56.96 -15.24
CA HIS A 106 2.13 56.45 -16.11
C HIS A 106 2.91 55.32 -15.41
N ILE A 107 3.03 54.17 -16.08
CA ILE A 107 3.75 52.98 -15.64
C ILE A 107 5.16 53.05 -16.23
N GLY A 108 6.15 53.41 -15.40
CA GLY A 108 7.54 53.55 -15.86
C GLY A 108 8.19 52.23 -16.34
N THR A 109 9.26 52.35 -17.14
CA THR A 109 10.04 51.20 -17.61
C THR A 109 10.54 50.34 -16.43
N GLY A 110 10.43 49.03 -16.56
CA GLY A 110 10.74 48.04 -15.54
C GLY A 110 9.63 47.81 -14.50
N GLN A 111 8.56 48.63 -14.50
CA GLN A 111 7.46 48.47 -13.56
C GLN A 111 6.45 47.40 -14.01
N PRO A 112 5.74 46.75 -13.07
CA PRO A 112 4.62 45.89 -13.41
C PRO A 112 3.44 46.67 -13.99
N ILE A 113 2.64 45.99 -14.81
CA ILE A 113 1.41 46.56 -15.39
C ILE A 113 0.20 46.03 -14.62
N PRO A 114 -0.33 46.78 -13.63
CA PRO A 114 -1.55 46.40 -12.92
C PRO A 114 -2.79 46.62 -13.77
N ASN A 115 -3.92 46.10 -13.31
CA ASN A 115 -5.26 46.34 -13.85
C ASN A 115 -5.47 45.93 -15.32
N ALA A 116 -4.55 45.17 -15.91
CA ALA A 116 -4.68 44.64 -17.26
C ALA A 116 -5.50 43.33 -17.23
N ALA A 117 -6.53 43.24 -18.06
CA ALA A 117 -7.28 41.99 -18.23
C ALA A 117 -6.44 40.96 -18.99
N VAL A 118 -6.28 39.76 -18.41
CA VAL A 118 -5.53 38.65 -18.99
C VAL A 118 -6.48 37.50 -19.31
N THR A 119 -6.59 37.15 -20.59
CA THR A 119 -7.38 36.02 -21.05
C THR A 119 -6.53 34.75 -21.06
N PHE A 120 -6.94 33.71 -20.34
CA PHE A 120 -6.30 32.39 -20.36
C PHE A 120 -7.11 31.41 -21.22
N SER A 121 -6.44 30.67 -22.10
CA SER A 121 -7.06 29.68 -22.98
C SER A 121 -6.25 28.38 -23.07
N VAL A 122 -6.96 27.26 -23.26
CA VAL A 122 -6.35 25.96 -23.60
C VAL A 122 -6.28 25.88 -25.12
N LEU A 123 -5.07 25.95 -25.68
CA LEU A 123 -4.86 25.82 -27.13
C LEU A 123 -4.77 24.37 -27.59
N ALA A 124 -4.27 23.49 -26.73
CA ALA A 124 -4.18 22.06 -26.99
C ALA A 124 -4.23 21.26 -25.69
N GLY A 125 -4.69 20.01 -25.77
CA GLY A 125 -4.86 19.09 -24.64
C GLY A 125 -6.21 19.26 -23.93
N PRO A 126 -6.66 18.23 -23.16
CA PRO A 126 -7.95 18.27 -22.49
C PRO A 126 -7.85 18.93 -21.11
N GLY A 127 -8.78 19.84 -20.82
CA GLY A 127 -8.91 20.47 -19.51
C GLY A 127 -9.77 21.72 -19.57
N ILE A 128 -9.96 22.37 -18.41
CA ILE A 128 -10.74 23.60 -18.27
C ILE A 128 -9.98 24.61 -17.42
N ILE A 129 -10.29 25.90 -17.59
CA ILE A 129 -9.70 26.99 -16.80
C ILE A 129 -10.83 27.68 -16.03
N GLY A 130 -10.71 27.72 -14.70
CA GLY A 130 -11.80 28.15 -13.81
C GLY A 130 -12.08 29.65 -13.81
N SER A 131 -11.10 30.48 -14.17
CA SER A 131 -11.25 31.92 -14.37
C SER A 131 -10.54 32.29 -15.67
N THR A 132 -11.30 32.59 -16.71
CA THR A 132 -10.74 32.81 -18.06
C THR A 132 -10.24 34.23 -18.29
N THR A 133 -10.69 35.22 -17.52
CA THR A 133 -10.32 36.64 -17.68
C THR A 133 -10.06 37.37 -16.35
N PRO A 134 -9.15 36.89 -15.49
CA PRO A 134 -8.68 37.65 -14.34
C PRO A 134 -7.97 38.95 -14.76
N VAL A 135 -7.79 39.85 -13.80
CA VAL A 135 -7.10 41.13 -13.96
C VAL A 135 -5.75 41.07 -13.24
N SER A 136 -4.73 41.77 -13.75
CA SER A 136 -3.41 41.79 -13.09
C SER A 136 -3.40 42.62 -11.81
N ASP A 137 -2.71 42.11 -10.79
CA ASP A 137 -2.53 42.76 -9.49
C ASP A 137 -1.48 43.89 -9.53
N LYS A 138 -1.20 44.50 -8.38
CA LYS A 138 -0.16 45.54 -8.23
C LYS A 138 1.26 45.08 -8.60
N ASN A 139 1.51 43.77 -8.67
CA ASN A 139 2.78 43.16 -9.07
C ASN A 139 2.76 42.75 -10.56
N GLY A 140 1.72 43.13 -11.30
CA GLY A 140 1.51 42.81 -12.71
C GLY A 140 1.17 41.34 -12.94
N ALA A 141 0.84 40.58 -11.90
CA ALA A 141 0.55 39.15 -11.97
C ALA A 141 -0.97 38.91 -12.04
N SER A 142 -1.40 38.01 -12.90
CA SER A 142 -2.78 37.55 -12.99
C SER A 142 -2.80 36.03 -12.99
N ASP A 143 -3.68 35.44 -12.17
CA ASP A 143 -3.65 34.02 -11.86
C ASP A 143 -4.95 33.31 -12.28
N ALA A 144 -4.82 32.10 -12.79
CA ALA A 144 -5.93 31.21 -13.16
C ALA A 144 -5.62 29.75 -12.77
N ILE A 145 -6.66 28.98 -12.45
CA ILE A 145 -6.51 27.55 -12.17
C ILE A 145 -6.92 26.77 -13.42
N PHE A 146 -6.00 25.97 -13.94
CA PHE A 146 -6.30 24.91 -14.91
C PHE A 146 -6.64 23.62 -14.16
N THR A 147 -7.64 22.89 -14.62
CA THR A 147 -8.01 21.54 -14.14
C THR A 147 -7.87 20.56 -15.30
N ALA A 148 -7.12 19.49 -15.09
CA ALA A 148 -6.89 18.45 -16.08
C ALA A 148 -8.20 17.79 -16.55
N GLY A 149 -8.28 17.50 -17.85
CA GLY A 149 -9.29 16.62 -18.42
C GLY A 149 -8.80 15.18 -18.50
N ASN A 150 -9.74 14.23 -18.58
CA ASN A 150 -9.44 12.81 -18.71
C ASN A 150 -8.63 12.51 -19.99
N VAL A 151 -7.55 11.72 -19.84
CA VAL A 151 -6.71 11.24 -20.96
C VAL A 151 -6.61 9.71 -21.00
N LEU A 152 -6.44 9.16 -22.21
CA LEU A 152 -6.15 7.73 -22.42
C LEU A 152 -4.64 7.41 -22.45
N TYR A 153 -3.81 8.43 -22.65
CA TYR A 153 -2.35 8.35 -22.78
C TYR A 153 -1.73 9.71 -22.42
N THR A 154 -0.41 9.75 -22.17
CA THR A 154 0.30 11.01 -21.90
C THR A 154 0.01 12.03 -23.01
N THR A 155 -0.55 13.17 -22.63
CA THR A 155 -1.05 14.19 -23.57
C THR A 155 -0.45 15.54 -23.21
N ASN A 156 0.17 16.20 -24.20
CA ASN A 156 0.66 17.56 -24.02
C ASN A 156 -0.53 18.54 -23.88
N VAL A 157 -0.44 19.45 -22.93
CA VAL A 157 -1.31 20.61 -22.79
C VAL A 157 -0.52 21.85 -23.17
N ILE A 158 -1.14 22.76 -23.93
CA ILE A 158 -0.58 24.07 -24.27
C ILE A 158 -1.60 25.12 -23.81
N ILE A 159 -1.14 26.02 -22.96
CA ILE A 159 -1.91 27.15 -22.45
C ILE A 159 -1.36 28.43 -23.08
N GLU A 160 -2.26 29.29 -23.55
CA GLU A 160 -1.96 30.67 -23.94
C GLU A 160 -2.56 31.62 -22.90
N ALA A 161 -1.80 32.63 -22.51
CA ALA A 161 -2.31 33.82 -21.85
C ALA A 161 -2.17 35.01 -22.81
N THR A 162 -3.24 35.77 -22.98
CA THR A 162 -3.35 36.89 -23.92
C THR A 162 -3.80 38.14 -23.18
N ALA A 163 -3.16 39.28 -23.43
CA ALA A 163 -3.55 40.58 -22.84
C ALA A 163 -3.53 41.69 -23.89
N THR A 164 -4.38 42.71 -23.72
CA THR A 164 -4.38 43.89 -24.59
C THR A 164 -3.91 45.11 -23.80
N VAL A 165 -2.76 45.68 -24.17
CA VAL A 165 -2.17 46.86 -23.53
C VAL A 165 -1.92 47.93 -24.60
N SER A 166 -2.41 49.15 -24.39
CA SER A 166 -2.31 50.26 -25.35
C SER A 166 -2.79 49.91 -26.78
N GLY A 167 -3.80 49.05 -26.90
CA GLY A 167 -4.33 48.56 -28.18
C GLY A 167 -3.52 47.42 -28.84
N ASN A 168 -2.33 47.11 -28.34
CA ASN A 168 -1.50 46.00 -28.80
C ASN A 168 -1.86 44.69 -28.07
N ILE A 169 -1.87 43.57 -28.80
CA ILE A 169 -2.15 42.23 -28.26
C ILE A 169 -0.84 41.51 -27.94
N TYR A 170 -0.73 41.05 -26.71
CA TYR A 170 0.39 40.31 -26.15
C TYR A 170 -0.01 38.87 -25.89
N ARG A 171 0.91 37.93 -26.14
CA ARG A 171 0.70 36.49 -25.94
C ARG A 171 1.89 35.88 -25.24
N ALA A 172 1.63 34.96 -24.32
CA ALA A 172 2.63 34.13 -23.68
C ALA A 172 2.11 32.69 -23.62
N TYR A 173 3.02 31.72 -23.77
CA TYR A 173 2.67 30.30 -23.81
C TYR A 173 3.40 29.51 -22.72
N THR A 174 2.74 28.49 -22.19
CA THR A 174 3.36 27.45 -21.37
C THR A 174 2.84 26.07 -21.80
N SER A 175 3.61 25.02 -21.51
CA SER A 175 3.23 23.65 -21.82
C SER A 175 3.67 22.68 -20.73
N PHE A 176 2.83 21.67 -20.50
CA PHE A 176 3.05 20.57 -19.56
C PHE A 176 2.36 19.32 -20.11
N GLN A 177 2.47 18.19 -19.42
CA GLN A 177 1.83 16.94 -19.79
C GLN A 177 0.80 16.53 -18.74
N ILE A 178 -0.39 16.16 -19.20
CA ILE A 178 -1.27 15.31 -18.42
C ILE A 178 -0.81 13.87 -18.65
N VAL A 179 -0.34 13.24 -17.58
CA VAL A 179 0.02 11.82 -17.57
C VAL A 179 -1.17 11.05 -16.99
N ARG A 180 -1.52 9.95 -17.63
CA ARG A 180 -2.53 9.03 -17.09
C ARG A 180 -2.00 8.45 -15.77
N GLY A 181 -2.86 8.27 -14.77
CA GLY A 181 -2.48 7.73 -13.45
C GLY A 181 -1.96 6.28 -13.47
N THR A 182 -0.78 6.05 -14.06
CA THR A 182 0.04 4.84 -13.88
C THR A 182 0.72 4.94 -12.53
N GLY A 183 -0.05 4.70 -11.47
CA GLY A 183 0.43 4.77 -10.10
C GLY A 183 0.86 3.41 -9.53
N VAL A 184 1.39 3.45 -8.32
CA VAL A 184 1.75 2.26 -7.53
C VAL A 184 1.07 2.34 -6.18
N ILE A 185 0.39 1.26 -5.78
CA ILE A 185 -0.01 1.03 -4.39
C ILE A 185 1.14 0.28 -3.71
N SER A 186 1.93 0.98 -2.90
CA SER A 186 2.90 0.35 -2.00
C SER A 186 2.17 -0.07 -0.72
N ILE A 187 2.12 -1.37 -0.46
CA ILE A 187 1.36 -1.97 0.65
C ILE A 187 2.19 -3.09 1.30
N GLY A 188 2.34 -3.02 2.63
CA GLY A 188 3.32 -3.82 3.36
C GLY A 188 4.77 -3.49 2.97
N GLU A 189 5.71 -4.31 3.45
CA GLU A 189 7.12 -4.27 3.05
C GLU A 189 7.35 -5.35 1.99
N ASN A 190 7.72 -4.96 0.76
CA ASN A 190 7.90 -5.87 -0.38
C ASN A 190 6.69 -6.79 -0.67
N GLY A 191 5.47 -6.31 -0.40
CA GLY A 191 4.24 -7.09 -0.56
C GLY A 191 3.96 -8.09 0.58
N LEU A 192 4.64 -7.96 1.73
CA LEU A 192 4.40 -8.76 2.93
C LEU A 192 4.03 -7.88 4.13
N LEU A 193 3.15 -8.39 4.98
CA LEU A 193 2.86 -7.86 6.30
C LEU A 193 3.76 -8.55 7.35
N PRO A 194 4.07 -7.89 8.48
CA PRO A 194 4.69 -8.55 9.61
C PRO A 194 3.87 -9.79 10.04
N PRO A 195 4.52 -10.94 10.28
CA PRO A 195 3.81 -12.14 10.71
C PRO A 195 3.26 -11.97 12.12
N MET A 196 2.04 -12.46 12.34
CA MET A 196 1.38 -12.44 13.64
C MET A 196 1.40 -13.84 14.25
N SER A 197 1.76 -13.96 15.52
CA SER A 197 1.72 -15.25 16.24
C SER A 197 1.18 -15.10 17.66
N LYS A 198 0.47 -16.12 18.14
CA LYS A 198 0.01 -16.21 19.52
C LYS A 198 0.00 -17.66 20.01
N GLU A 199 0.13 -17.81 21.32
CA GLU A 199 0.05 -19.08 22.04
C GLU A 199 -1.04 -18.97 23.11
N GLU A 200 -2.09 -19.80 23.00
CA GLU A 200 -3.34 -19.65 23.76
C GLU A 200 -3.68 -20.93 24.56
N ASP A 201 -4.29 -20.78 25.73
CA ASP A 201 -4.73 -21.92 26.55
C ASP A 201 -6.10 -22.44 26.05
N PRO A 202 -6.21 -23.73 25.66
CA PRO A 202 -7.48 -24.31 25.19
C PRO A 202 -8.60 -24.34 26.24
N ASN A 203 -8.30 -24.08 27.50
CA ASN A 203 -9.31 -23.94 28.56
C ASN A 203 -9.88 -22.52 28.67
N LEU A 204 -9.25 -21.52 28.05
CA LEU A 204 -9.64 -20.10 28.14
C LEU A 204 -10.34 -19.58 26.88
N ALA A 205 -9.99 -20.10 25.70
CA ALA A 205 -10.56 -19.68 24.43
C ALA A 205 -10.69 -20.83 23.42
N ILE A 206 -11.65 -20.70 22.50
CA ILE A 206 -11.87 -21.65 21.38
C ILE A 206 -11.34 -21.12 20.02
N ALA A 207 -10.95 -19.84 19.98
CA ALA A 207 -10.44 -19.15 18.80
C ALA A 207 -9.68 -17.89 19.23
N GLU A 208 -8.75 -17.43 18.39
CA GLU A 208 -8.03 -16.16 18.58
C GLU A 208 -8.36 -15.16 17.46
N ARG A 209 -8.43 -13.87 17.79
CA ARG A 209 -8.66 -12.78 16.83
C ARG A 209 -7.44 -11.87 16.69
N PHE A 210 -6.65 -12.10 15.66
CA PHE A 210 -5.53 -11.23 15.27
C PHE A 210 -6.06 -9.92 14.69
N LEU A 211 -5.67 -8.79 15.28
CA LEU A 211 -5.94 -7.46 14.74
C LEU A 211 -4.68 -6.89 14.11
N GLN A 212 -4.80 -6.45 12.85
CA GLN A 212 -3.67 -5.90 12.09
C GLN A 212 -4.09 -4.63 11.34
N LEU A 213 -3.24 -3.62 11.44
CA LEU A 213 -3.31 -2.42 10.61
C LEU A 213 -2.49 -2.66 9.35
N VAL A 214 -3.07 -2.37 8.19
CA VAL A 214 -2.42 -2.52 6.88
C VAL A 214 -2.26 -1.12 6.26
N PRO A 215 -1.11 -0.46 6.48
CA PRO A 215 -0.83 0.83 5.85
C PRO A 215 -0.52 0.64 4.36
N PHE A 216 -0.92 1.62 3.55
CA PHE A 216 -0.56 1.72 2.15
C PHE A 216 -0.22 3.16 1.75
N LYS A 217 0.55 3.29 0.67
CA LYS A 217 0.79 4.56 -0.03
C LYS A 217 0.42 4.41 -1.50
N LEU A 218 -0.31 5.37 -2.04
CA LEU A 218 -0.59 5.50 -3.47
C LEU A 218 0.18 6.69 -4.04
N THR A 219 1.04 6.42 -5.02
CA THR A 219 1.72 7.47 -5.81
C THR A 219 1.36 7.40 -7.29
N ASP A 220 1.59 8.48 -8.03
CA ASP A 220 1.69 8.46 -9.48
C ASP A 220 3.00 7.81 -9.96
N SER A 221 3.25 7.80 -11.27
CA SER A 221 4.47 7.27 -11.89
C SER A 221 5.75 8.07 -11.56
N ASN A 222 5.61 9.28 -11.04
CA ASN A 222 6.69 10.18 -10.67
C ASN A 222 6.99 10.13 -9.15
N GLY A 223 6.23 9.33 -8.39
CA GLY A 223 6.36 9.20 -6.94
C GLY A 223 5.58 10.26 -6.13
N ASN A 224 4.79 11.11 -6.80
CA ASN A 224 3.95 12.09 -6.11
C ASN A 224 2.74 11.41 -5.45
N PRO A 225 2.33 11.80 -4.25
CA PRO A 225 1.07 11.38 -3.64
C PRO A 225 -0.16 11.54 -4.56
N ARG A 226 -0.99 10.49 -4.70
CA ARG A 226 -2.35 10.66 -5.25
C ARG A 226 -3.32 10.85 -4.09
N VAL A 227 -3.73 12.10 -3.87
CA VAL A 227 -4.59 12.55 -2.76
C VAL A 227 -6.07 12.35 -3.09
N GLY A 228 -6.90 11.98 -2.11
CA GLY A 228 -8.35 11.90 -2.28
C GLY A 228 -8.84 10.69 -3.10
N VAL A 229 -7.97 9.71 -3.38
CA VAL A 229 -8.32 8.54 -4.19
C VAL A 229 -8.85 7.41 -3.29
N PRO A 230 -10.05 6.88 -3.54
CA PRO A 230 -10.56 5.69 -2.85
C PRO A 230 -9.83 4.42 -3.29
N VAL A 231 -9.30 3.68 -2.31
CA VAL A 231 -8.67 2.37 -2.49
C VAL A 231 -9.42 1.33 -1.67
N THR A 232 -9.86 0.25 -2.31
CA THR A 232 -10.58 -0.86 -1.66
C THR A 232 -9.64 -2.03 -1.43
N LEU A 233 -9.50 -2.46 -0.17
CA LEU A 233 -8.88 -3.73 0.19
C LEU A 233 -9.95 -4.83 0.22
N SER A 234 -9.63 -5.99 -0.35
CA SER A 234 -10.49 -7.17 -0.39
C SER A 234 -9.69 -8.44 -0.12
N LEU A 235 -10.36 -9.50 0.38
CA LEU A 235 -9.77 -10.83 0.47
C LEU A 235 -9.58 -11.40 -0.95
N TYR A 236 -8.37 -11.87 -1.28
CA TYR A 236 -8.06 -12.48 -2.57
C TYR A 236 -7.92 -13.99 -2.50
N SER A 237 -7.15 -14.49 -1.51
CA SER A 237 -7.01 -15.92 -1.25
C SER A 237 -6.59 -16.18 0.19
N GLN A 238 -6.87 -17.39 0.69
CA GLN A 238 -6.43 -17.88 2.00
C GLN A 238 -6.05 -19.36 1.88
N SER A 239 -5.14 -19.87 2.73
CA SER A 239 -4.73 -21.27 2.69
C SER A 239 -5.59 -22.21 3.56
N ASN A 240 -6.35 -21.68 4.52
CA ASN A 240 -7.26 -22.45 5.38
C ASN A 240 -8.61 -21.73 5.58
N ASP A 241 -9.56 -22.40 6.23
CA ASP A 241 -10.88 -21.87 6.60
C ASP A 241 -10.86 -20.97 7.86
N SER A 242 -9.95 -19.99 7.93
CA SER A 242 -10.06 -18.94 8.97
C SER A 242 -11.08 -17.88 8.56
N ALA A 243 -11.72 -17.26 9.55
CA ALA A 243 -12.70 -16.20 9.30
C ALA A 243 -12.00 -14.85 9.24
N VAL A 244 -11.90 -14.28 8.03
CA VAL A 244 -11.35 -12.94 7.79
C VAL A 244 -12.48 -11.91 7.87
N VAL A 245 -12.19 -10.75 8.45
CA VAL A 245 -13.07 -9.57 8.42
C VAL A 245 -12.19 -8.36 8.10
N ILE A 246 -12.49 -7.72 6.97
CA ILE A 246 -11.88 -6.47 6.53
C ILE A 246 -12.97 -5.41 6.63
N ASP A 247 -12.96 -4.61 7.69
CA ASP A 247 -13.90 -3.49 7.88
C ASP A 247 -13.37 -2.51 8.94
N TYR A 248 -13.90 -1.30 8.94
CA TYR A 248 -13.92 -0.47 10.13
C TYR A 248 -14.56 -1.25 11.29
N LEU A 249 -14.02 -1.13 12.50
CA LEU A 249 -14.57 -1.73 13.72
C LEU A 249 -15.89 -1.03 14.19
N LYS A 250 -16.69 -0.51 13.26
CA LYS A 250 -17.85 0.34 13.48
C LYS A 250 -19.10 -0.35 12.93
N SER A 251 -19.85 -1.00 13.83
CA SER A 251 -21.14 -1.61 13.52
C SER A 251 -22.12 -0.58 12.92
N PRO A 252 -22.97 -0.95 11.94
CA PRO A 252 -23.10 -2.28 11.34
C PRO A 252 -22.09 -2.55 10.20
N VAL A 253 -21.53 -3.76 10.18
CA VAL A 253 -20.71 -4.28 9.07
C VAL A 253 -21.63 -4.54 7.88
N THR A 254 -21.56 -3.70 6.84
CA THR A 254 -22.43 -3.85 5.65
C THR A 254 -21.86 -4.81 4.61
N GLU A 255 -20.53 -4.95 4.51
CA GLU A 255 -19.89 -5.87 3.58
C GLU A 255 -18.67 -6.56 4.23
N PRO A 256 -18.85 -7.76 4.82
CA PRO A 256 -17.71 -8.52 5.32
C PRO A 256 -16.78 -8.88 4.15
N ASN A 257 -15.48 -8.65 4.36
CA ASN A 257 -14.37 -8.90 3.42
C ASN A 257 -13.99 -7.76 2.47
N GLN A 258 -14.52 -6.53 2.61
CA GLN A 258 -13.89 -5.37 1.96
C GLN A 258 -14.02 -4.05 2.73
N GLN A 259 -12.99 -3.21 2.59
CA GLN A 259 -12.97 -1.85 3.14
C GLN A 259 -12.39 -0.87 2.11
N THR A 260 -13.11 0.22 1.85
CA THR A 260 -12.60 1.35 1.04
C THR A 260 -12.06 2.45 1.95
N VAL A 261 -10.82 2.88 1.70
CA VAL A 261 -10.14 3.98 2.38
C VAL A 261 -9.72 5.02 1.35
N THR A 262 -10.09 6.29 1.55
CA THR A 262 -9.65 7.41 0.73
C THR A 262 -8.28 7.91 1.19
N THR A 263 -7.36 8.16 0.26
CA THR A 263 -6.01 8.64 0.60
C THR A 263 -5.99 10.06 1.14
N ASP A 264 -5.10 10.29 2.11
CA ASP A 264 -4.83 11.62 2.69
C ASP A 264 -3.93 12.49 1.78
N SER A 265 -3.53 13.67 2.29
CA SER A 265 -2.65 14.62 1.58
C SER A 265 -1.23 14.10 1.31
N ALA A 266 -0.80 13.02 1.96
CA ALA A 266 0.46 12.33 1.70
C ALA A 266 0.28 11.09 0.79
N GLY A 267 -0.95 10.84 0.31
CA GLY A 267 -1.28 9.68 -0.51
C GLY A 267 -1.39 8.39 0.31
N MET A 268 -1.49 8.50 1.63
CA MET A 268 -1.48 7.39 2.57
C MET A 268 -2.89 6.95 2.96
N GLY A 269 -3.02 5.70 3.39
CA GLY A 269 -4.21 5.22 4.09
C GLY A 269 -3.88 3.98 4.93
N VAL A 270 -4.83 3.56 5.77
CA VAL A 270 -4.67 2.38 6.65
C VAL A 270 -5.96 1.58 6.67
N PHE A 271 -5.88 0.30 6.27
CA PHE A 271 -6.98 -0.64 6.44
C PHE A 271 -6.93 -1.30 7.82
N ASN A 272 -8.10 -1.69 8.32
CA ASN A 272 -8.25 -2.46 9.55
C ASN A 272 -8.65 -3.90 9.18
N VAL A 273 -7.83 -4.87 9.61
CA VAL A 273 -8.07 -6.28 9.33
C VAL A 273 -8.14 -7.07 10.63
N SER A 274 -9.12 -7.97 10.69
CA SER A 274 -9.32 -8.92 11.78
C SER A 274 -9.32 -10.34 11.20
N VAL A 275 -8.40 -11.19 11.67
CA VAL A 275 -8.36 -12.61 11.30
C VAL A 275 -8.68 -13.45 12.52
N THR A 276 -9.76 -14.22 12.45
CA THR A 276 -10.16 -15.14 13.52
C THR A 276 -9.79 -16.57 13.15
N MET A 277 -8.84 -17.15 13.88
CA MET A 277 -8.39 -18.53 13.72
C MET A 277 -9.03 -19.40 14.81
N PRO A 278 -9.71 -20.53 14.47
CA PRO A 278 -10.10 -21.50 15.47
C PRO A 278 -8.85 -22.12 16.11
N LEU A 279 -8.91 -22.35 17.42
CA LEU A 279 -7.79 -22.93 18.17
C LEU A 279 -7.57 -24.39 17.72
N PRO A 280 -6.34 -24.80 17.39
CA PRO A 280 -6.04 -26.19 17.04
C PRO A 280 -6.06 -27.09 18.28
N ALA A 281 -5.89 -28.40 18.08
CA ALA A 281 -5.72 -29.35 19.18
C ALA A 281 -4.49 -28.99 20.06
N PRO A 282 -4.50 -29.31 21.37
CA PRO A 282 -3.39 -29.00 22.27
C PRO A 282 -2.03 -29.47 21.76
N GLY A 283 -1.03 -28.59 21.81
CA GLY A 283 0.32 -28.84 21.31
C GLY A 283 0.50 -28.74 19.79
N ILE A 284 -0.56 -28.42 19.04
CA ILE A 284 -0.49 -28.18 17.59
C ILE A 284 -0.42 -26.68 17.31
N THR A 285 0.36 -26.32 16.29
CA THR A 285 0.39 -24.99 15.69
C THR A 285 -0.39 -25.01 14.38
N LYS A 286 -1.41 -24.15 14.25
CA LYS A 286 -2.08 -23.86 12.97
C LYS A 286 -1.43 -22.61 12.37
N ILE A 287 -1.03 -22.67 11.10
CA ILE A 287 -0.54 -21.53 10.32
C ILE A 287 -1.53 -21.25 9.20
N ASP A 288 -1.85 -19.99 8.97
CA ASP A 288 -2.66 -19.54 7.85
C ASP A 288 -1.99 -18.39 7.10
N SER A 289 -2.16 -18.40 5.78
CA SER A 289 -1.57 -17.45 4.85
C SER A 289 -2.68 -16.79 4.06
N ILE A 290 -2.86 -15.48 4.24
CA ILE A 290 -3.92 -14.70 3.60
C ILE A 290 -3.29 -13.71 2.64
N VAL A 291 -3.81 -13.64 1.42
CA VAL A 291 -3.47 -12.61 0.45
C VAL A 291 -4.64 -11.65 0.32
N TYR A 292 -4.35 -10.37 0.51
CA TYR A 292 -5.28 -9.27 0.29
C TYR A 292 -4.98 -8.59 -1.05
N LYS A 293 -6.01 -8.07 -1.71
CA LYS A 293 -5.91 -7.30 -2.95
C LYS A 293 -6.42 -5.88 -2.71
N ALA A 294 -5.56 -4.90 -2.93
CA ALA A 294 -5.88 -3.48 -2.91
C ALA A 294 -6.14 -2.98 -4.34
N VAL A 295 -7.21 -2.21 -4.55
CA VAL A 295 -7.67 -1.76 -5.88
C VAL A 295 -8.13 -0.30 -5.81
N THR A 296 -7.67 0.57 -6.71
CA THR A 296 -8.26 1.92 -6.83
C THR A 296 -9.58 1.90 -7.59
N ASN A 297 -10.52 2.78 -7.24
CA ASN A 297 -11.77 2.97 -7.99
C ASN A 297 -11.59 3.88 -9.24
N ASP A 298 -10.38 3.96 -9.79
CA ASP A 298 -10.10 4.67 -11.05
C ASP A 298 -10.78 3.93 -12.23
N ALA A 299 -11.05 4.65 -13.34
CA ALA A 299 -11.53 4.03 -14.59
C ALA A 299 -10.55 2.98 -15.18
N ASN A 300 -9.30 2.96 -14.72
CA ASN A 300 -8.30 1.93 -15.00
C ASN A 300 -7.63 1.58 -13.66
N PRO A 301 -8.16 0.59 -12.92
CA PRO A 301 -7.74 0.33 -11.55
C PRO A 301 -6.25 -0.02 -11.42
N ILE A 302 -5.57 0.63 -10.47
CA ILE A 302 -4.26 0.18 -9.98
C ILE A 302 -4.53 -0.94 -8.99
N VAL A 303 -3.76 -2.04 -9.10
CA VAL A 303 -3.91 -3.23 -8.26
C VAL A 303 -2.58 -3.55 -7.58
N ALA A 304 -2.63 -3.85 -6.29
CA ALA A 304 -1.54 -4.46 -5.55
C ALA A 304 -2.02 -5.62 -4.68
N TYR A 305 -1.10 -6.50 -4.30
CA TYR A 305 -1.35 -7.62 -3.42
C TYR A 305 -0.43 -7.53 -2.20
N VAL A 306 -0.91 -7.96 -1.04
CA VAL A 306 -0.08 -8.10 0.16
C VAL A 306 -0.41 -9.40 0.89
N GLY A 307 0.62 -10.14 1.30
CA GLY A 307 0.50 -11.39 2.05
C GLY A 307 0.65 -11.16 3.56
N GLY A 308 -0.25 -11.74 4.36
CA GLY A 308 -0.12 -11.85 5.81
C GLY A 308 0.01 -13.31 6.24
N MET A 309 0.84 -13.58 7.24
CA MET A 309 0.97 -14.89 7.89
C MET A 309 0.51 -14.82 9.33
N TYR A 310 -0.34 -15.75 9.73
CA TYR A 310 -0.92 -15.84 11.07
C TYR A 310 -0.65 -17.23 11.65
N SER A 311 -0.20 -17.30 12.90
CA SER A 311 0.14 -18.55 13.57
C SER A 311 -0.51 -18.61 14.95
N LEU A 312 -1.23 -19.69 15.22
CA LEU A 312 -1.89 -19.93 16.50
C LEU A 312 -1.47 -21.30 17.04
N THR A 313 -0.79 -21.31 18.18
CA THR A 313 -0.40 -22.52 18.90
C THR A 313 -1.31 -22.72 20.11
N ALA A 314 -1.89 -23.90 20.25
CA ALA A 314 -2.61 -24.28 21.46
C ALA A 314 -1.62 -24.82 22.51
N LYS A 315 -1.64 -24.26 23.72
CA LYS A 315 -0.81 -24.76 24.83
C LYS A 315 -1.18 -26.21 25.16
N LEU A 316 -0.18 -27.01 25.50
CA LEU A 316 -0.45 -28.26 26.19
C LEU A 316 -0.86 -27.91 27.64
N PRO A 317 -2.01 -28.39 28.13
CA PRO A 317 -2.32 -28.29 29.55
C PRO A 317 -1.23 -29.03 30.35
N THR A 318 -0.78 -28.45 31.46
CA THR A 318 0.19 -29.10 32.36
C THR A 318 -0.35 -30.44 32.86
N LEU A 319 0.39 -31.52 32.65
CA LEU A 319 0.02 -32.84 33.17
C LEU A 319 0.23 -32.88 34.69
N VAL A 320 -0.82 -33.26 35.43
CA VAL A 320 -0.85 -33.32 36.90
C VAL A 320 -1.34 -34.70 37.35
N ILE A 321 -0.78 -35.22 38.44
CA ILE A 321 -1.27 -36.39 39.17
C ILE A 321 -1.57 -36.00 40.62
N THR A 322 -2.78 -36.32 41.09
CA THR A 322 -3.28 -35.93 42.41
C THR A 322 -3.74 -37.16 43.19
N PRO A 323 -3.31 -37.36 44.45
CA PRO A 323 -2.34 -36.54 45.18
C PRO A 323 -0.90 -36.72 44.66
N ALA A 324 -0.05 -35.70 44.80
CA ALA A 324 1.36 -35.80 44.43
C ALA A 324 2.18 -36.70 45.38
N SER A 325 1.64 -37.03 46.56
CA SER A 325 2.19 -38.04 47.45
C SER A 325 1.10 -38.76 48.25
N ALA A 326 1.36 -40.01 48.63
CA ALA A 326 0.43 -40.82 49.42
C ALA A 326 1.16 -41.85 50.31
N LEU A 327 0.43 -42.39 51.29
CA LEU A 327 0.91 -43.39 52.26
C LEU A 327 -0.11 -44.53 52.31
N PHE A 328 0.33 -45.79 52.22
CA PHE A 328 -0.58 -46.94 52.31
C PHE A 328 -1.13 -47.12 53.73
N GLY A 329 -0.27 -47.14 54.75
CA GLY A 329 -0.72 -47.37 56.12
C GLY A 329 -1.40 -48.74 56.27
N THR A 330 -2.71 -48.77 56.47
CA THR A 330 -3.53 -50.00 56.49
C THR A 330 -4.29 -50.29 55.19
N ALA A 331 -4.28 -49.37 54.22
CA ALA A 331 -4.92 -49.56 52.92
C ALA A 331 -4.09 -50.49 52.01
N THR A 332 -4.76 -51.21 51.11
CA THR A 332 -4.12 -52.05 50.09
C THR A 332 -4.05 -51.38 48.72
N ASP A 333 -4.96 -50.43 48.45
CA ASP A 333 -5.06 -49.68 47.20
C ASP A 333 -5.08 -48.17 47.50
N ILE A 334 -4.41 -47.37 46.67
CA ILE A 334 -4.44 -45.91 46.65
C ILE A 334 -4.88 -45.45 45.27
N THR A 335 -5.79 -44.47 45.22
CA THR A 335 -6.29 -43.90 43.97
C THR A 335 -5.61 -42.55 43.69
N PHE A 336 -5.17 -42.38 42.44
CA PHE A 336 -4.68 -41.13 41.88
C PHE A 336 -5.57 -40.69 40.72
N THR A 337 -5.80 -39.39 40.60
CA THR A 337 -6.45 -38.77 39.44
C THR A 337 -5.39 -38.07 38.59
N ILE A 338 -5.39 -38.34 37.29
CA ILE A 338 -4.55 -37.69 36.28
C ILE A 338 -5.41 -36.62 35.59
N SER A 339 -4.89 -35.40 35.49
CA SER A 339 -5.57 -34.26 34.87
C SER A 339 -4.60 -33.39 34.07
N GLY A 340 -5.12 -32.63 33.11
CA GLY A 340 -4.29 -31.93 32.13
C GLY A 340 -3.53 -32.89 31.20
N GLY A 341 -2.56 -32.39 30.46
CA GLY A 341 -1.91 -33.12 29.38
C GLY A 341 -2.84 -33.49 28.23
N VAL A 342 -2.42 -34.48 27.44
CA VAL A 342 -3.16 -35.00 26.28
C VAL A 342 -3.39 -36.50 26.41
N ALA A 343 -4.65 -36.92 26.52
CA ALA A 343 -5.03 -38.33 26.59
C ALA A 343 -4.76 -39.06 25.25
N PRO A 344 -4.55 -40.40 25.24
CA PRO A 344 -4.57 -41.31 26.39
C PRO A 344 -3.32 -41.22 27.26
N TYR A 345 -3.47 -41.54 28.54
CA TYR A 345 -2.36 -41.66 29.48
C TYR A 345 -1.82 -43.10 29.56
N SER A 346 -0.59 -43.22 30.03
CA SER A 346 0.05 -44.47 30.43
C SER A 346 0.63 -44.31 31.84
N VAL A 347 0.61 -45.38 32.64
CA VAL A 347 1.08 -45.33 34.03
C VAL A 347 2.07 -46.44 34.34
N THR A 348 3.09 -46.12 35.13
CA THR A 348 4.16 -47.05 35.52
C THR A 348 4.54 -46.87 36.99
N SER A 349 5.11 -47.92 37.57
CA SER A 349 5.72 -47.92 38.90
C SER A 349 7.20 -48.24 38.76
N ASN A 350 8.07 -47.48 39.43
CA ASN A 350 9.51 -47.76 39.43
C ASN A 350 9.88 -49.04 40.22
N THR A 351 8.95 -49.62 40.99
CA THR A 351 9.19 -50.84 41.79
C THR A 351 7.93 -51.71 41.82
N THR A 352 7.63 -52.37 40.70
CA THR A 352 6.45 -53.20 40.51
C THR A 352 6.33 -54.39 41.47
N SER A 353 7.45 -54.85 42.05
CA SER A 353 7.47 -55.88 43.10
C SER A 353 6.93 -55.41 44.45
N ARG A 354 6.90 -54.09 44.71
CA ARG A 354 6.32 -53.48 45.92
C ARG A 354 4.93 -52.93 45.67
N VAL A 355 4.74 -52.23 44.56
CA VAL A 355 3.49 -51.57 44.19
C VAL A 355 3.28 -51.68 42.68
N THR A 356 2.17 -52.27 42.25
CA THR A 356 1.71 -52.19 40.85
C THR A 356 0.81 -50.98 40.66
N VAL A 357 0.71 -50.46 39.45
CA VAL A 357 -0.25 -49.40 39.10
C VAL A 357 -1.03 -49.79 37.85
N THR A 358 -2.30 -49.44 37.79
CA THR A 358 -3.17 -49.73 36.65
C THR A 358 -4.10 -48.54 36.40
N LEU A 359 -4.07 -48.03 35.16
CA LEU A 359 -5.03 -47.04 34.68
C LEU A 359 -6.40 -47.72 34.52
N GLN A 360 -7.44 -47.10 35.07
CA GLN A 360 -8.80 -47.60 35.01
C GLN A 360 -9.44 -47.33 33.63
N PRO A 361 -10.55 -48.01 33.29
CA PRO A 361 -11.23 -47.81 32.00
C PRO A 361 -11.77 -46.40 31.75
N ASP A 362 -11.84 -45.54 32.77
CA ASP A 362 -12.15 -44.11 32.62
C ASP A 362 -11.01 -43.30 31.96
N GLY A 363 -9.81 -43.90 31.83
CA GLY A 363 -8.65 -43.29 31.20
C GLY A 363 -7.96 -42.19 32.01
N VAL A 364 -8.44 -41.88 33.22
CA VAL A 364 -7.95 -40.74 34.05
C VAL A 364 -7.60 -41.15 35.48
N THR A 365 -8.17 -42.25 35.99
CA THR A 365 -7.92 -42.74 37.35
C THR A 365 -6.86 -43.83 37.33
N ALA A 366 -5.80 -43.66 38.12
CA ALA A 366 -4.75 -44.67 38.29
C ALA A 366 -4.83 -45.26 39.70
N VAL A 367 -4.97 -46.58 39.81
CA VAL A 367 -4.98 -47.29 41.10
C VAL A 367 -3.62 -47.92 41.32
N ALA A 368 -2.95 -47.52 42.40
CA ALA A 368 -1.72 -48.13 42.88
C ALA A 368 -2.06 -49.19 43.95
N ARG A 369 -1.68 -50.44 43.70
CA ARG A 369 -1.96 -51.59 44.56
C ARG A 369 -0.70 -52.09 45.24
N LEU A 370 -0.76 -52.25 46.55
CA LEU A 370 0.31 -52.83 47.36
C LEU A 370 0.47 -54.32 47.04
N VAL A 371 1.69 -54.73 46.70
CA VAL A 371 2.07 -56.11 46.38
C VAL A 371 2.86 -56.72 47.54
N ASP A 372 3.79 -55.95 48.11
CA ASP A 372 4.56 -56.33 49.29
C ASP A 372 4.03 -55.60 50.53
N THR A 373 3.41 -56.35 51.44
CA THR A 373 2.81 -55.81 52.67
C THR A 373 3.83 -55.51 53.77
N SER A 374 5.07 -55.99 53.64
CA SER A 374 6.14 -55.76 54.61
C SER A 374 6.53 -54.27 54.72
N GLN A 375 7.23 -53.89 55.78
CA GLN A 375 7.81 -52.55 55.87
C GLN A 375 9.05 -52.45 54.99
N TRP A 376 9.09 -51.42 54.15
CA TRP A 376 10.23 -51.12 53.30
C TRP A 376 10.65 -49.65 53.44
N ALA A 377 11.95 -49.41 53.39
CA ALA A 377 12.53 -48.08 53.34
C ALA A 377 12.56 -47.53 51.90
N GLY A 378 12.60 -46.19 51.80
CA GLY A 378 12.55 -45.45 50.55
C GLY A 378 11.13 -45.13 50.10
N SER A 379 10.98 -44.62 48.88
CA SER A 379 9.70 -44.34 48.23
C SER A 379 9.57 -45.11 46.92
N VAL A 380 8.32 -45.41 46.56
CA VAL A 380 7.97 -45.87 45.22
C VAL A 380 7.45 -44.68 44.42
N ILE A 381 7.86 -44.58 43.16
CA ILE A 381 7.42 -43.51 42.25
C ILE A 381 6.40 -44.11 41.29
N ILE A 382 5.21 -43.51 41.28
CA ILE A 382 4.16 -43.76 40.30
C ILE A 382 4.25 -42.64 39.26
N SER A 383 4.56 -43.00 38.02
CA SER A 383 4.66 -42.03 36.92
C SER A 383 3.45 -42.15 36.01
N ALA A 384 2.92 -41.01 35.57
CA ALA A 384 1.95 -40.92 34.49
C ALA A 384 2.59 -40.19 33.30
N LYS A 385 2.40 -40.72 32.10
CA LYS A 385 2.88 -40.14 30.84
C LYS A 385 1.73 -39.96 29.86
N ASP A 386 1.61 -38.78 29.27
CA ASP A 386 0.58 -38.44 28.29
C ASP A 386 0.98 -38.78 26.84
N SER A 387 0.06 -38.67 25.89
CA SER A 387 0.30 -39.02 24.50
C SER A 387 1.22 -38.02 23.78
N ALA A 388 1.35 -36.80 24.29
CA ALA A 388 2.31 -35.80 23.83
C ALA A 388 3.72 -36.00 24.41
N GLY A 389 3.86 -36.90 25.39
CA GLY A 389 5.12 -37.29 26.00
C GLY A 389 5.45 -36.58 27.31
N GLN A 390 4.58 -35.70 27.82
CA GLN A 390 4.74 -35.10 29.14
C GLN A 390 4.71 -36.19 30.22
N THR A 391 5.53 -36.03 31.26
CA THR A 391 5.58 -36.96 32.39
C THR A 391 5.38 -36.22 33.70
N VAL A 392 4.49 -36.75 34.54
CA VAL A 392 4.31 -36.32 35.92
C VAL A 392 4.50 -37.53 36.84
N SER A 393 4.73 -37.34 38.13
CA SER A 393 4.89 -38.45 39.08
C SER A 393 4.39 -38.13 40.48
N ALA A 394 3.87 -39.15 41.15
CA ALA A 394 3.49 -39.15 42.55
C ALA A 394 4.41 -40.06 43.38
N THR A 395 4.62 -39.70 44.65
CA THR A 395 5.47 -40.45 45.58
C THR A 395 4.64 -41.28 46.56
N VAL A 396 4.90 -42.58 46.64
CA VAL A 396 4.17 -43.50 47.53
C VAL A 396 5.10 -44.05 48.61
N LEU A 397 4.62 -44.02 49.85
CA LEU A 397 5.27 -44.54 51.05
C LEU A 397 4.47 -45.70 51.65
N ARG A 398 5.13 -46.51 52.48
CA ARG A 398 4.54 -47.71 53.11
C ARG A 398 3.80 -47.40 54.41
#